data_AF-A0A9E2RN52-F1
#
_entry.id   AF-A0A9E2RN52-F1
#
_cell.length_a   1.000
_cell.length_b   1.000
_cell.length_c   1.000
_cell.angle_alpha   90.00
_cell.angle_beta   90.00
_cell.angle_gamma   90.00
#
_symmetry.space_group_name_H-M   'P 1'
#
loop_
_entity.id
_entity.type
_entity.pdbx_description
1 polymer ?
#
loop_
_entity_poly.entity_id
_entity_poly.type
_entity_poly.pdbx_seq_one_letter_code
_entity_poly.pdbx_strand_id
1 'polypeptide(L)'
;MTRHYFLLWLTVSMVCSVGLSNAEADVGPTVTLDQPAHFTAVEGNDVQLPAASYRVEQFGDSGLRLMRVGAPPIEIQATRIPHDESISAPLTLAVMEEGQDEVLHLVLLLPDGQALDAAGSFSGVQSRATFSPTLRPLQLQSAVTQIKVTPQPVPLHPAPQQILPASSIIRVPQASVGNVIAAVNQGIWITWNYLAMQHPEVVAQTFADVQAGKKPPSVLAGFASSAELNDMLKSNWTGEAARLNATS
;
A
#
# COMPACT_ATOMS: atom_id res chain seq x y z
N MET A 1 -76.28 -10.82 36.17
CA MET A 1 -74.99 -11.23 36.77
C MET A 1 -74.02 -11.51 35.64
N THR A 2 -73.21 -10.54 35.24
CA THR A 2 -72.26 -10.70 34.11
C THR A 2 -70.98 -9.95 34.46
N ARG A 3 -69.91 -10.71 34.72
CA ARG A 3 -68.63 -10.26 35.28
C ARG A 3 -67.89 -9.36 34.29
N HIS A 4 -67.46 -8.19 34.75
CA HIS A 4 -66.53 -7.29 34.08
C HIS A 4 -65.10 -7.87 34.17
N TYR A 5 -64.47 -8.13 33.02
CA TYR A 5 -63.04 -8.41 32.93
C TYR A 5 -62.29 -7.08 32.80
N PHE A 6 -61.58 -6.71 33.87
CA PHE A 6 -60.71 -5.55 33.95
C PHE A 6 -59.35 -5.95 33.35
N LEU A 7 -59.12 -5.61 32.08
CA LEU A 7 -57.87 -5.91 31.37
C LEU A 7 -56.82 -4.86 31.74
N LEU A 8 -55.89 -5.24 32.61
CA LEU A 8 -54.76 -4.41 33.05
C LEU A 8 -53.69 -4.40 31.95
N TRP A 9 -53.59 -3.29 31.21
CA TRP A 9 -52.49 -3.05 30.27
C TRP A 9 -51.23 -2.66 31.04
N LEU A 10 -50.25 -3.57 31.11
CA LEU A 10 -48.93 -3.31 31.69
C LEU A 10 -48.06 -2.60 30.63
N THR A 11 -48.00 -1.28 30.68
CA THR A 11 -47.09 -0.47 29.87
C THR A 11 -45.68 -0.51 30.48
N VAL A 12 -44.87 -1.47 30.04
CA VAL A 12 -43.44 -1.49 30.35
C VAL A 12 -42.77 -0.37 29.56
N SER A 13 -42.51 0.77 30.22
CA SER A 13 -41.64 1.82 29.68
C SER A 13 -40.20 1.32 29.64
N MET A 14 -39.81 0.82 28.47
CA MET A 14 -38.42 0.53 28.13
C MET A 14 -37.69 1.86 27.99
N VAL A 15 -36.95 2.24 29.03
CA VAL A 15 -36.04 3.38 29.00
C VAL A 15 -34.88 3.02 28.07
N CYS A 16 -34.96 3.47 26.81
CA CYS A 16 -33.83 3.45 25.90
C CYS A 16 -32.77 4.44 26.40
N SER A 17 -31.79 3.95 27.16
CA SER A 17 -30.53 4.66 27.37
C SER A 17 -29.84 4.79 26.02
N VAL A 18 -29.98 5.95 25.38
CA VAL A 18 -29.20 6.28 24.18
C VAL A 18 -27.77 6.54 24.65
N GLY A 19 -26.98 5.47 24.70
CA GLY A 19 -25.54 5.58 24.83
C GLY A 19 -25.01 6.27 23.58
N LEU A 20 -24.68 7.56 23.70
CA LEU A 20 -23.78 8.23 22.76
C LEU A 20 -22.41 7.54 22.90
N SER A 21 -22.25 6.42 22.21
CA SER A 21 -20.93 5.85 21.97
C SER A 21 -20.17 6.91 21.19
N ASN A 22 -19.19 7.54 21.85
CA ASN A 22 -18.19 8.33 21.15
C ASN A 22 -17.65 7.43 20.04
N ALA A 23 -17.87 7.84 18.78
CA ALA A 23 -17.17 7.28 17.66
C ALA A 23 -15.70 7.65 17.84
N GLU A 24 -14.97 6.89 18.66
CA GLU A 24 -13.53 6.78 18.53
C GLU A 24 -13.31 6.47 17.06
N ALA A 25 -12.69 7.42 16.36
CA ALA A 25 -12.30 7.24 14.98
C ALA A 25 -11.40 6.01 14.97
N ASP A 26 -11.98 4.88 14.58
CA ASP A 26 -11.37 3.58 14.67
C ASP A 26 -10.28 3.53 13.59
N VAL A 27 -9.06 3.93 13.99
CA VAL A 27 -7.88 4.02 13.13
C VAL A 27 -7.33 2.61 12.90
N GLY A 28 -8.10 1.78 12.20
CA GLY A 28 -7.59 0.50 11.71
C GLY A 28 -6.58 0.69 10.58
N PRO A 29 -5.82 -0.34 10.24
CA PRO A 29 -4.83 -0.25 9.18
C PRO A 29 -5.53 -0.03 7.83
N THR A 30 -4.93 0.84 7.02
CA THR A 30 -5.46 1.22 5.71
C THR A 30 -4.49 0.88 4.61
N VAL A 31 -5.01 0.47 3.46
CA VAL A 31 -4.27 0.24 2.21
C VAL A 31 -4.88 1.08 1.11
N THR A 32 -4.06 1.61 0.21
CA THR A 32 -4.51 2.33 -0.98
C THR A 32 -4.20 1.50 -2.21
N LEU A 33 -5.21 1.31 -3.06
CA LEU A 33 -5.07 0.70 -4.38
C LEU A 33 -5.18 1.80 -5.43
N ASP A 34 -4.16 1.92 -6.27
CA ASP A 34 -4.10 2.96 -7.31
C ASP A 34 -4.84 2.57 -8.60
N GLN A 35 -5.13 1.28 -8.77
CA GLN A 35 -5.88 0.74 -9.89
C GLN A 35 -6.80 -0.40 -9.45
N PRO A 36 -7.85 -0.72 -10.23
CA PRO A 36 -8.73 -1.84 -9.91
C PRO A 36 -7.97 -3.17 -9.87
N ALA A 37 -8.29 -4.01 -8.89
CA ALA A 37 -7.68 -5.32 -8.70
C ALA A 37 -8.76 -6.38 -8.47
N HIS A 38 -8.52 -7.59 -8.93
CA HIS A 38 -9.40 -8.74 -8.83
C HIS A 38 -8.91 -9.68 -7.74
N PHE A 39 -9.81 -10.13 -6.88
CA PHE A 39 -9.52 -11.05 -5.77
C PHE A 39 -10.58 -12.14 -5.75
N THR A 40 -10.26 -13.25 -5.08
CA THR A 40 -11.25 -14.28 -4.77
C THR A 40 -12.02 -13.88 -3.51
N ALA A 41 -13.35 -13.75 -3.60
CA ALA A 41 -14.24 -13.53 -2.47
C ALA A 41 -14.23 -14.74 -1.53
N VAL A 42 -14.69 -14.58 -0.29
CA VAL A 42 -14.81 -15.70 0.68
C VAL A 42 -15.73 -16.83 0.20
N GLU A 43 -16.67 -16.53 -0.71
CA GLU A 43 -17.57 -17.50 -1.34
C GLU A 43 -16.94 -18.18 -2.58
N GLY A 44 -15.71 -17.80 -2.96
CA GLY A 44 -14.94 -18.39 -4.07
C GLY A 44 -15.15 -17.74 -5.44
N ASN A 45 -16.06 -16.78 -5.57
CA ASN A 45 -16.26 -16.00 -6.79
C ASN A 45 -15.23 -14.87 -6.93
N ASP A 46 -14.98 -14.43 -8.17
CA ASP A 46 -14.15 -13.26 -8.43
C ASP A 46 -14.87 -11.98 -7.95
N VAL A 47 -14.12 -11.10 -7.29
CA VAL A 47 -14.58 -9.78 -6.88
C VAL A 47 -13.56 -8.73 -7.29
N GLN A 48 -14.05 -7.68 -7.93
CA GLN A 48 -13.23 -6.53 -8.30
C GLN A 48 -13.25 -5.48 -7.19
N LEU A 49 -12.08 -5.12 -6.70
CA LEU A 49 -11.83 -3.97 -5.85
C LEU A 49 -11.46 -2.76 -6.72
N PRO A 50 -12.27 -1.69 -6.74
CA PRO A 50 -11.90 -0.45 -7.42
C PRO A 50 -10.66 0.22 -6.80
N ALA A 51 -9.99 1.09 -7.56
CA ALA A 51 -8.97 1.98 -7.03
C ALA A 51 -9.56 2.88 -5.92
N ALA A 52 -9.08 2.75 -4.69
CA ALA A 52 -9.49 3.52 -3.52
C ALA A 52 -8.61 3.20 -2.30
N SER A 53 -8.79 3.96 -1.22
CA SER A 53 -8.29 3.60 0.10
C SER A 53 -9.31 2.74 0.85
N TYR A 54 -8.83 1.64 1.40
CA TYR A 54 -9.61 0.67 2.16
C TYR A 54 -9.05 0.56 3.57
N ARG A 55 -9.95 0.54 4.56
CA ARG A 55 -9.63 0.01 5.87
C ARG A 55 -9.72 -1.51 5.79
N VAL A 56 -8.72 -2.20 6.32
CA VAL A 56 -8.62 -3.66 6.22
C VAL A 56 -8.72 -4.26 7.62
N GLU A 57 -9.60 -5.24 7.76
CA GLU A 57 -9.80 -5.99 8.99
C GLU A 57 -9.76 -7.49 8.71
N GLN A 58 -9.45 -8.26 9.74
CA GLN A 58 -9.65 -9.70 9.72
C GLN A 58 -11.14 -10.04 9.67
N PHE A 59 -11.50 -11.00 8.83
CA PHE A 59 -12.85 -11.57 8.76
C PHE A 59 -12.81 -13.09 8.89
N GLY A 60 -13.34 -13.60 10.00
CA GLY A 60 -13.23 -15.02 10.34
C GLY A 60 -11.77 -15.46 10.50
N ASP A 61 -11.49 -16.73 10.21
CA ASP A 61 -10.14 -17.31 10.40
C ASP A 61 -9.22 -17.10 9.19
N SER A 62 -9.79 -16.92 7.99
CA SER A 62 -9.11 -16.97 6.70
C SER A 62 -9.69 -15.97 5.68
N GLY A 63 -10.12 -14.80 6.14
CA GLY A 63 -10.70 -13.77 5.28
C GLY A 63 -10.25 -12.38 5.68
N LEU A 64 -10.33 -11.47 4.73
CA LEU A 64 -10.13 -10.04 4.93
C LEU A 64 -11.41 -9.31 4.58
N ARG A 65 -11.81 -8.36 5.43
CA ARG A 65 -12.89 -7.42 5.16
C ARG A 65 -12.30 -6.06 4.83
N LEU A 66 -12.63 -5.56 3.65
CA LEU A 66 -12.23 -4.25 3.16
C LEU A 66 -13.41 -3.30 3.25
N MET A 67 -13.20 -2.17 3.92
CA MET A 67 -14.22 -1.15 4.10
C MET A 67 -13.77 0.14 3.43
N ARG A 68 -14.67 0.72 2.64
CA ARG A 68 -14.52 2.03 2.03
C ARG A 68 -15.64 2.93 2.52
N VAL A 69 -15.33 4.20 2.75
CA VAL A 69 -16.34 5.19 3.18
C VAL A 69 -17.48 5.24 2.18
N GLY A 70 -18.71 5.07 2.67
CA GLY A 70 -19.92 5.15 1.84
C GLY A 70 -20.18 3.94 0.93
N ALA A 71 -19.47 2.83 1.10
CA ALA A 71 -19.68 1.60 0.35
C ALA A 71 -19.90 0.40 1.29
N PRO A 72 -20.63 -0.65 0.83
CA PRO A 72 -20.72 -1.89 1.60
C PRO A 72 -19.33 -2.54 1.74
N PRO A 73 -19.08 -3.26 2.85
CA PRO A 73 -17.84 -4.02 3.02
C PRO A 73 -17.68 -5.09 1.95
N ILE A 74 -16.44 -5.37 1.56
CA ILE A 74 -16.08 -6.43 0.62
C ILE A 74 -15.26 -7.47 1.36
N GLU A 75 -15.62 -8.74 1.24
CA GLU A 75 -14.97 -9.85 1.95
C GLU A 75 -14.21 -10.73 0.96
N ILE A 76 -12.89 -10.80 1.12
CA ILE A 76 -12.00 -11.58 0.25
C ILE A 76 -11.37 -12.73 1.01
N GLN A 77 -11.09 -13.82 0.30
CA GLN A 77 -10.40 -14.99 0.82
C GLN A 77 -8.94 -14.65 1.06
N ALA A 78 -8.41 -15.10 2.20
CA ALA A 78 -7.00 -14.96 2.56
C ALA A 78 -6.46 -16.27 3.12
N THR A 79 -5.16 -16.48 2.98
CA THR A 79 -4.44 -17.59 3.60
C THR A 79 -3.73 -17.09 4.85
N ARG A 80 -3.91 -17.81 5.96
CA ARG A 80 -3.18 -17.52 7.19
C ARG A 80 -1.75 -18.06 7.08
N ILE A 81 -0.76 -17.21 7.33
CA ILE A 81 0.66 -17.55 7.31
C ILE A 81 1.35 -17.02 8.57
N PRO A 82 2.37 -17.71 9.12
CA PRO A 82 3.14 -17.20 10.25
C PRO A 82 4.11 -16.08 9.81
N HIS A 83 4.46 -15.18 10.74
CA HIS A 83 5.57 -14.24 10.60
C HIS A 83 6.33 -14.03 11.91
N ASP A 84 7.61 -13.66 11.80
CA ASP A 84 8.48 -13.42 12.95
C ASP A 84 8.58 -11.94 13.36
N GLU A 85 7.89 -11.06 12.63
CA GLU A 85 7.91 -9.61 12.90
C GLU A 85 7.20 -9.24 14.20
N SER A 86 7.86 -8.46 15.06
CA SER A 86 7.27 -7.94 16.31
C SER A 86 6.58 -6.61 16.05
N ILE A 87 5.26 -6.62 16.00
CA ILE A 87 4.41 -5.44 15.80
C ILE A 87 3.47 -5.26 16.98
N SER A 88 3.23 -4.00 17.38
CA SER A 88 2.36 -3.65 18.51
C SER A 88 0.90 -3.42 18.12
N ALA A 89 0.62 -3.28 16.83
CA ALA A 89 -0.71 -3.07 16.27
C ALA A 89 -0.80 -3.73 14.87
N PRO A 90 -2.01 -4.09 14.40
CA PRO A 90 -2.18 -4.63 13.06
C PRO A 90 -1.63 -3.70 11.97
N LEU A 91 -1.01 -4.28 10.95
CA LEU A 91 -0.40 -3.53 9.84
C LEU A 91 -0.84 -4.14 8.51
N THR A 92 -1.28 -3.30 7.56
CA THR A 92 -1.66 -3.75 6.22
C THR A 92 -0.67 -3.33 5.17
N LEU A 93 -0.37 -4.24 4.24
CA LEU A 93 0.58 -4.09 3.15
C LEU A 93 -0.07 -4.44 1.80
N ALA A 94 0.33 -3.74 0.76
CA ALA A 94 0.15 -4.14 -0.63
C ALA A 94 1.54 -4.48 -1.20
N VAL A 95 1.74 -5.72 -1.63
CA VAL A 95 3.04 -6.22 -2.10
C VAL A 95 2.88 -6.79 -3.50
N MET A 96 3.71 -6.33 -4.43
CA MET A 96 3.78 -6.89 -5.78
C MET A 96 4.73 -8.09 -5.79
N GLU A 97 4.37 -9.16 -6.49
CA GLU A 97 5.28 -10.30 -6.65
C GLU A 97 6.38 -9.98 -7.68
N GLU A 98 7.63 -10.24 -7.30
CA GLU A 98 8.79 -9.99 -8.18
C GLU A 98 8.74 -10.88 -9.43
N GLY A 99 8.82 -10.26 -10.61
CA GLY A 99 8.72 -10.94 -11.89
C GLY A 99 7.28 -11.25 -12.34
N GLN A 100 6.28 -10.84 -11.56
CA GLN A 100 4.86 -10.95 -11.90
C GLN A 100 4.15 -9.62 -11.66
N ASP A 101 4.31 -8.67 -12.60
CA ASP A 101 3.80 -7.29 -12.50
C ASP A 101 2.27 -7.19 -12.36
N GLU A 102 1.55 -8.28 -12.59
CA GLU A 102 0.10 -8.34 -12.45
C GLU A 102 -0.37 -8.89 -11.11
N VAL A 103 0.49 -9.58 -10.35
CA VAL A 103 0.11 -10.25 -9.09
C VAL A 103 0.31 -9.31 -7.91
N LEU A 104 -0.77 -9.06 -7.21
CA LEU A 104 -0.85 -8.22 -6.03
C LEU A 104 -1.21 -9.07 -4.81
N HIS A 105 -0.42 -8.96 -3.76
CA HIS A 105 -0.73 -9.51 -2.45
C HIS A 105 -1.19 -8.41 -1.51
N LEU A 106 -2.32 -8.63 -0.87
CA LEU A 106 -2.84 -7.79 0.19
C LEU A 106 -2.67 -8.53 1.51
N VAL A 107 -1.76 -8.03 2.36
CA VAL A 107 -1.35 -8.70 3.59
C VAL A 107 -1.77 -7.90 4.80
N LEU A 108 -2.44 -8.55 5.76
CA LEU A 108 -2.68 -8.02 7.10
C LEU A 108 -1.81 -8.77 8.10
N LEU A 109 -0.80 -8.11 8.66
CA LEU A 109 0.02 -8.61 9.75
C LEU A 109 -0.69 -8.37 11.09
N LEU A 110 -0.65 -9.36 11.97
CA LEU A 110 -1.30 -9.34 13.28
C LEU A 110 -0.25 -9.40 14.41
N PRO A 111 -0.51 -8.81 15.58
CA PRO A 111 0.43 -8.84 16.71
C PRO A 111 0.74 -10.24 17.28
N ASP A 112 -0.03 -11.26 16.91
CA ASP A 112 0.11 -12.65 17.36
C ASP A 112 1.13 -13.46 16.54
N GLY A 113 1.87 -12.82 15.64
CA GLY A 113 2.82 -13.49 14.75
C GLY A 113 2.13 -14.21 13.59
N GLN A 114 0.89 -13.86 13.27
CA GLN A 114 0.14 -14.38 12.13
C GLN A 114 -0.13 -13.26 11.12
N ALA A 115 -0.18 -13.63 9.85
CA ALA A 115 -0.61 -12.75 8.78
C ALA A 115 -1.72 -13.41 7.97
N LEU A 116 -2.53 -12.58 7.34
CA LEU A 116 -3.53 -12.99 6.36
C LEU A 116 -3.09 -12.45 5.00
N ASP A 117 -2.80 -13.35 4.06
CA ASP A 117 -2.36 -13.05 2.70
C ASP A 117 -3.47 -13.33 1.69
N ALA A 118 -4.00 -12.29 1.05
CA ALA A 118 -4.92 -12.41 -0.06
C ALA A 118 -4.21 -12.10 -1.38
N ALA A 119 -4.15 -13.09 -2.27
CA ALA A 119 -3.61 -12.93 -3.61
C ALA A 119 -4.69 -12.41 -4.58
N GLY A 120 -4.32 -11.43 -5.39
CA GLY A 120 -5.15 -10.82 -6.42
C GLY A 120 -4.36 -10.50 -7.69
N SER A 121 -5.06 -10.00 -8.70
CA SER A 121 -4.45 -9.61 -9.99
C SER A 121 -5.06 -8.33 -10.54
N PHE A 122 -4.25 -7.51 -11.21
CA PHE A 122 -4.73 -6.32 -11.90
C PHE A 122 -5.38 -6.58 -13.27
N SER A 123 -5.04 -7.70 -13.92
CA SER A 123 -5.55 -7.99 -15.28
C SER A 123 -6.92 -8.68 -15.28
N GLY A 124 -7.38 -9.19 -14.13
CA GLY A 124 -8.59 -10.00 -14.02
C GLY A 124 -8.48 -11.38 -14.71
N VAL A 125 -7.37 -11.65 -15.38
CA VAL A 125 -7.09 -12.96 -15.99
C VAL A 125 -6.44 -13.83 -14.91
N GLN A 126 -7.27 -14.46 -14.08
CA GLN A 126 -6.77 -15.57 -13.26
C GLN A 126 -6.38 -16.71 -14.20
N SER A 127 -5.09 -17.04 -14.23
CA SER A 127 -4.64 -18.28 -14.85
C SER A 127 -5.44 -19.42 -14.24
N ARG A 128 -6.04 -20.27 -15.07
CA ARG A 128 -6.83 -21.43 -14.60
C ARG A 128 -6.01 -22.46 -13.82
N ALA A 129 -4.70 -22.25 -13.72
CA ALA A 129 -3.87 -23.01 -12.81
C ALA A 129 -4.18 -22.55 -11.38
N THR A 130 -4.58 -23.48 -10.51
CA THR A 130 -4.94 -23.29 -9.09
C THR A 130 -3.77 -22.83 -8.21
N PHE A 131 -2.79 -22.13 -8.76
CA PHE A 131 -1.68 -21.56 -8.02
C PHE A 131 -2.11 -20.20 -7.50
N SER A 132 -2.53 -20.18 -6.24
CA SER A 132 -2.37 -18.98 -5.42
C SER A 132 -0.96 -19.07 -4.84
N PRO A 133 0.05 -18.41 -5.45
CA PRO A 133 1.35 -18.30 -4.79
C PRO A 133 1.08 -17.70 -3.42
N THR A 134 1.56 -18.37 -2.38
CA THR A 134 1.55 -17.79 -1.03
C THR A 134 2.81 -16.96 -0.91
N LEU A 135 2.70 -15.74 -0.37
CA LEU A 135 3.87 -14.90 -0.13
C LEU A 135 4.91 -15.66 0.70
N ARG A 136 6.15 -15.69 0.22
CA ARG A 136 7.22 -16.33 0.97
C ARG A 136 7.57 -15.47 2.20
N PRO A 137 7.88 -16.08 3.36
CA PRO A 137 8.24 -15.33 4.57
C PRO A 137 9.35 -14.29 4.35
N LEU A 138 10.33 -14.60 3.49
CA LEU A 138 11.42 -13.67 3.16
C LEU A 138 10.94 -12.42 2.39
N GLN A 139 9.94 -12.57 1.52
CA GLN A 139 9.34 -11.43 0.80
C GLN A 139 8.54 -10.56 1.75
N LEU A 140 7.79 -11.17 2.67
CA LEU A 140 7.05 -10.46 3.72
C LEU A 140 8.00 -9.64 4.61
N GLN A 141 9.09 -10.25 5.07
CA GLN A 141 10.11 -9.57 5.89
C GLN A 141 10.76 -8.39 5.15
N SER A 142 11.02 -8.55 3.85
CA SER A 142 11.57 -7.48 3.01
C SER A 142 10.59 -6.31 2.90
N ALA A 143 9.29 -6.59 2.70
CA ALA A 143 8.24 -5.57 2.63
C ALA A 143 8.06 -4.82 3.96
N VAL A 144 8.07 -5.54 5.10
CA VAL A 144 7.98 -4.91 6.43
C VAL A 144 9.18 -4.01 6.71
N THR A 145 10.38 -4.45 6.34
CA THR A 145 11.61 -3.68 6.53
C THR A 145 11.57 -2.36 5.76
N GLN A 146 11.06 -2.35 4.53
CA GLN A 146 10.96 -1.13 3.71
C GLN A 146 10.07 -0.06 4.37
N ILE A 147 8.98 -0.46 5.01
CA ILE A 147 8.08 0.50 5.66
C ILE A 147 8.72 1.12 6.90
N LYS A 148 9.40 0.30 7.70
CA LYS A 148 10.09 0.77 8.91
C LYS A 148 11.19 1.78 8.60
N VAL A 149 11.79 1.71 7.41
CA VAL A 149 12.91 2.56 7.00
C VAL A 149 12.46 3.92 6.50
N THR A 150 11.18 4.13 6.16
CA THR A 150 10.67 5.46 5.79
C THR A 150 10.65 6.34 7.05
N PRO A 151 11.64 7.24 7.25
CA PRO A 151 11.73 8.00 8.48
C PRO A 151 10.57 8.97 8.49
N GLN A 152 9.65 8.77 9.43
CA GLN A 152 8.61 9.76 9.69
C GLN A 152 9.34 11.10 9.95
N PRO A 153 9.07 12.17 9.18
CA PRO A 153 9.76 13.44 9.38
C PRO A 153 9.56 13.86 10.82
N VAL A 154 10.65 13.80 11.61
CA VAL A 154 10.61 14.29 12.99
C VAL A 154 10.21 15.76 12.88
N PRO A 155 9.10 16.20 13.48
CA PRO A 155 8.70 17.60 13.41
C PRO A 155 9.80 18.43 14.09
N LEU A 156 10.66 19.04 13.28
CA LEU A 156 11.71 19.93 13.74
C LEU A 156 11.04 21.24 14.19
N HIS A 157 11.01 21.42 15.50
CA HIS A 157 10.62 22.63 16.25
C HIS A 157 9.12 23.01 16.31
N PRO A 158 8.62 23.34 17.52
CA PRO A 158 7.40 24.12 17.66
C PRO A 158 7.67 25.57 17.23
N ALA A 159 7.21 25.96 16.04
CA ALA A 159 7.03 27.36 15.71
C ALA A 159 5.84 27.93 16.51
N PRO A 160 5.88 29.19 16.97
CA PRO A 160 4.75 29.81 17.66
C PRO A 160 3.51 29.80 16.76
N GLN A 161 2.42 29.25 17.30
CA GLN A 161 1.15 29.02 16.62
C GLN A 161 0.53 30.34 16.14
N GLN A 162 0.53 30.58 14.83
CA GLN A 162 -0.42 31.49 14.20
C GLN A 162 -1.69 30.70 13.87
N ILE A 163 -2.78 31.07 14.53
CA ILE A 163 -4.11 30.50 14.35
C ILE A 163 -4.65 30.98 13.00
N LEU A 164 -4.68 30.09 12.00
CA LEU A 164 -5.43 30.27 10.75
C LEU A 164 -6.24 29.01 10.45
N PRO A 165 -7.47 29.12 9.89
CA PRO A 165 -8.32 27.98 9.57
C PRO A 165 -7.67 27.07 8.53
N ALA A 166 -7.74 25.76 8.80
CA ALA A 166 -6.93 24.72 8.17
C ALA A 166 -7.36 24.41 6.72
N SER A 167 -6.49 24.77 5.79
CA SER A 167 -6.28 24.02 4.56
C SER A 167 -4.81 24.21 4.16
N SER A 168 -3.99 23.19 4.40
CA SER A 168 -2.56 23.22 4.08
C SER A 168 -2.16 21.95 3.34
N ILE A 169 -1.99 22.08 2.03
CA ILE A 169 -1.32 21.12 1.16
C ILE A 169 0.17 21.15 1.52
N ILE A 170 0.73 20.00 1.91
CA ILE A 170 2.16 19.86 2.21
C ILE A 170 2.91 19.71 0.87
N ARG A 171 3.84 20.63 0.59
CA ARG A 171 4.82 20.52 -0.51
C ARG A 171 6.22 20.36 0.08
N VAL A 172 6.94 19.33 -0.37
CA VAL A 172 8.36 19.12 -0.05
C VAL A 172 9.21 19.87 -1.09
N PRO A 173 10.26 20.61 -0.70
CA PRO A 173 11.10 21.34 -1.64
C PRO A 173 11.95 20.38 -2.48
N GLN A 174 11.75 20.50 -3.79
CA GLN A 174 12.47 19.87 -4.89
C GLN A 174 13.90 20.41 -5.00
N ALA A 175 14.75 20.14 -4.02
CA ALA A 175 16.14 20.59 -4.02
C ALA A 175 17.07 19.40 -3.83
N SER A 176 17.21 18.57 -4.87
CA SER A 176 18.33 17.61 -5.10
C SER A 176 18.22 16.86 -6.43
N VAL A 177 17.10 16.98 -7.15
CA VAL A 177 16.97 16.48 -8.52
C VAL A 177 17.02 17.69 -9.45
N GLY A 178 18.08 17.77 -10.26
CA GLY A 178 18.18 18.77 -11.33
C GLY A 178 16.93 18.76 -12.21
N ASN A 179 16.60 19.94 -12.75
CA ASN A 179 15.32 20.40 -13.29
C ASN A 179 14.60 19.56 -14.39
N VAL A 180 14.99 18.31 -14.66
CA VAL A 180 14.43 17.50 -15.75
C VAL A 180 13.19 16.69 -15.34
N ILE A 181 13.00 16.38 -14.04
CA ILE A 181 11.83 15.59 -13.56
C ILE A 181 10.72 16.47 -12.94
N ALA A 182 10.94 17.78 -12.87
CA ALA A 182 10.02 18.72 -12.22
C ALA A 182 8.63 18.81 -12.89
N ALA A 183 8.53 18.42 -14.17
CA ALA A 183 7.29 18.53 -14.93
C ALA A 183 6.42 17.27 -14.93
N VAL A 184 6.90 16.13 -14.41
CA VAL A 184 6.23 14.82 -14.57
C VAL A 184 5.71 14.24 -13.25
N ASN A 185 5.63 15.02 -12.17
CA ASN A 185 5.27 14.44 -10.86
C ASN A 185 4.21 15.21 -10.05
N GLN A 186 3.04 14.58 -9.92
CA GLN A 186 2.14 14.67 -8.76
C GLN A 186 1.53 13.29 -8.43
N GLY A 187 2.35 12.35 -7.93
CA GLY A 187 1.82 11.17 -7.21
C GLY A 187 1.75 9.85 -7.97
N ILE A 188 2.53 9.67 -9.04
CA ILE A 188 2.61 8.40 -9.77
C ILE A 188 3.91 7.68 -9.37
N TRP A 189 3.83 6.45 -8.89
CA TRP A 189 4.98 5.57 -8.77
C TRP A 189 5.47 5.21 -10.17
N ILE A 190 6.56 5.83 -10.61
CA ILE A 190 7.16 5.54 -11.90
C ILE A 190 8.17 4.40 -11.72
N THR A 191 7.97 3.29 -12.43
CA THR A 191 8.92 2.16 -12.39
C THR A 191 10.19 2.51 -13.16
N TRP A 192 11.30 1.86 -12.79
CA TRP A 192 12.56 1.97 -13.53
C TRP A 192 12.44 1.58 -15.00
N ASN A 193 11.59 0.59 -15.30
CA ASN A 193 11.31 0.16 -16.66
C ASN A 193 10.62 1.27 -17.48
N TYR A 194 9.65 1.97 -16.88
CA TYR A 194 9.02 3.12 -17.52
C TYR A 194 10.03 4.24 -17.81
N LEU A 195 10.88 4.57 -16.83
CA LEU A 195 11.94 5.58 -17.04
C LEU A 195 12.91 5.16 -18.13
N ALA A 196 13.32 3.89 -18.17
CA ALA A 196 14.21 3.38 -19.21
C ALA A 196 13.60 3.49 -20.61
N MET A 197 12.28 3.30 -20.74
CA MET A 197 11.57 3.41 -22.02
C MET A 197 11.29 4.86 -22.44
N GLN A 198 10.79 5.69 -21.52
CA GLN A 198 10.28 7.03 -21.84
C GLN A 198 11.32 8.13 -21.66
N HIS A 199 12.27 7.91 -20.75
CA HIS A 199 13.28 8.88 -20.34
C HIS A 199 14.66 8.23 -20.17
N PRO A 200 15.21 7.61 -21.25
CA PRO A 200 16.50 6.93 -21.18
C PRO A 200 17.64 7.85 -20.71
N GLU A 201 17.55 9.16 -20.95
CA GLU A 201 18.48 10.19 -20.47
C GLU A 201 18.52 10.27 -18.94
N VAL A 202 17.38 10.12 -18.27
CA VAL A 202 17.28 10.16 -16.81
C VAL A 202 17.95 8.93 -16.20
N VAL A 203 17.74 7.77 -16.81
CA VAL A 203 18.39 6.52 -16.39
C VAL A 203 19.89 6.63 -16.57
N ALA A 204 20.35 7.00 -17.78
CA ALA A 204 21.78 7.13 -18.07
C ALA A 204 22.48 8.13 -17.14
N GLN A 205 21.86 9.29 -16.88
CA GLN A 205 22.41 10.28 -15.96
C GLN A 205 22.47 9.76 -14.52
N THR A 206 21.48 9.00 -14.08
CA THR A 206 21.48 8.41 -12.72
C THR A 206 22.60 7.39 -12.57
N PHE A 207 22.81 6.52 -13.55
CA PHE A 207 23.95 5.60 -13.55
C PHE A 207 25.30 6.35 -13.59
N ALA A 208 25.42 7.41 -14.40
CA ALA A 208 26.62 8.24 -14.44
C ALA A 208 26.92 8.92 -13.09
N ASP A 209 25.89 9.41 -12.39
CA ASP A 209 26.03 10.01 -11.07
C ASP A 209 26.48 8.98 -10.01
N VAL A 210 25.99 7.74 -10.09
CA VAL A 210 26.43 6.64 -9.20
C VAL A 210 27.88 6.28 -9.47
N GLN A 211 28.29 6.16 -10.74
CA GLN A 211 29.69 5.89 -11.12
C GLN A 211 30.65 7.00 -10.66
N ALA A 212 30.22 8.25 -10.74
CA ALA A 212 30.99 9.40 -10.29
C ALA A 212 31.00 9.57 -8.76
N GLY A 213 30.33 8.69 -8.01
CA GLY A 213 30.22 8.77 -6.55
C GLY A 213 29.35 9.93 -6.05
N LYS A 214 28.56 10.56 -6.93
CA LYS A 214 27.65 11.66 -6.58
C LYS A 214 26.37 11.15 -5.91
N LYS A 215 25.99 9.90 -6.19
CA LYS A 215 24.83 9.23 -5.58
C LYS A 215 25.24 7.82 -5.09
N PRO A 216 24.65 7.33 -3.98
CA PRO A 216 24.90 5.97 -3.52
C PRO A 216 24.24 4.95 -4.46
N PRO A 217 24.78 3.72 -4.62
CA PRO A 217 24.17 2.68 -5.46
C PRO A 217 22.75 2.28 -5.06
N SER A 218 22.34 2.54 -3.82
CA SER A 218 20.98 2.25 -3.32
C SER A 218 19.89 3.01 -4.06
N VAL A 219 20.21 4.10 -4.76
CA VAL A 219 19.24 4.78 -5.63
C VAL A 219 18.82 3.93 -6.83
N LEU A 220 19.59 2.90 -7.20
CA LEU A 220 19.25 1.97 -8.28
C LEU A 220 18.52 0.72 -7.78
N ALA A 221 18.09 0.69 -6.51
CA ALA A 221 17.37 -0.44 -5.96
C ALA A 221 16.08 -0.70 -6.76
N GLY A 222 15.84 -1.97 -7.11
CA GLY A 222 14.71 -2.39 -7.93
C GLY A 222 14.85 -2.12 -9.43
N PHE A 223 15.97 -1.56 -9.91
CA PHE A 223 16.22 -1.39 -11.34
C PHE A 223 16.55 -2.73 -12.03
N ALA A 224 17.45 -3.50 -11.42
CA ALA A 224 17.87 -4.83 -11.86
C ALA A 224 18.44 -5.61 -10.67
N SER A 225 18.78 -6.89 -10.86
CA SER A 225 19.47 -7.66 -9.83
C SER A 225 20.84 -7.04 -9.50
N SER A 226 21.37 -7.31 -8.30
CA SER A 226 22.66 -6.73 -7.89
C SER A 226 23.83 -7.14 -8.80
N ALA A 227 23.77 -8.35 -9.38
CA ALA A 227 24.78 -8.81 -10.33
C ALA A 227 24.71 -8.03 -11.66
N GLU A 228 23.50 -7.86 -12.20
CA GLU A 228 23.27 -7.07 -13.42
C GLU A 228 23.62 -5.60 -13.20
N LEU A 229 23.25 -5.01 -12.06
CA LEU A 229 23.64 -3.64 -11.72
C LEU A 229 25.16 -3.46 -11.71
N ASN A 230 25.90 -4.41 -11.13
CA ASN A 230 27.36 -4.37 -11.12
C ASN A 230 27.95 -4.49 -12.54
N ASP A 231 27.34 -5.30 -13.42
CA ASP A 231 27.75 -5.39 -14.81
C ASP A 231 27.42 -4.12 -15.60
N MET A 232 26.24 -3.55 -15.40
CA MET A 232 25.84 -2.27 -15.99
C MET A 232 26.77 -1.15 -15.54
N LEU A 233 27.14 -1.09 -14.25
CA LEU A 233 28.05 -0.09 -13.71
C LEU A 233 29.50 -0.21 -14.23
N LYS A 234 29.84 -1.21 -15.04
CA LYS A 234 31.12 -1.26 -15.78
C LYS A 234 31.07 -0.49 -17.10
N SER A 235 29.88 -0.18 -17.62
CA SER A 235 29.69 0.56 -18.88
C SER A 235 30.03 2.05 -18.74
N ASN A 236 30.36 2.74 -19.82
CA ASN A 236 30.65 4.19 -19.78
C ASN A 236 29.36 5.04 -19.78
N TRP A 237 28.66 5.12 -18.65
CA TRP A 237 27.41 5.88 -18.54
C TRP A 237 27.60 7.39 -18.65
N THR A 238 28.79 7.91 -18.32
CA THR A 238 29.09 9.33 -18.52
C THR A 238 29.08 9.68 -20.02
N GLY A 239 29.66 8.82 -20.86
CA GLY A 239 29.61 8.97 -22.31
C GLY A 239 28.20 8.80 -22.87
N GLU A 240 27.44 7.83 -22.35
CA GLU A 240 26.07 7.56 -22.80
C GLU A 240 25.11 8.69 -22.43
N ALA A 241 25.18 9.22 -21.21
CA ALA A 241 24.40 10.37 -20.80
C ALA A 241 24.70 11.59 -21.67
N ALA A 242 25.97 11.86 -21.98
CA ALA A 242 26.36 12.94 -22.89
C ALA A 242 25.81 12.73 -24.31
N ARG A 243 25.84 11.49 -24.83
CA ARG A 243 25.30 11.14 -26.14
C ARG A 243 23.79 11.37 -26.21
N LEU A 244 23.03 10.93 -25.21
CA LEU A 244 21.58 11.09 -25.14
C LEU A 244 21.16 12.56 -24.98
N ASN A 245 21.89 13.33 -24.16
CA ASN A 245 21.67 14.77 -24.00
C ASN A 245 21.98 15.57 -25.27
N ALA A 246 22.83 15.06 -26.17
CA ALA A 246 23.11 15.72 -27.44
C ALA A 246 22.04 15.48 -28.51
N THR A 247 21.19 14.46 -28.33
CA THR A 247 20.13 14.07 -29.27
C THR A 247 18.73 14.55 -28.87
N SER A 248 18.59 15.08 -27.65
CA SER A 248 17.34 15.66 -27.12
C SER A 248 17.27 17.16 -27.37
#